data_AF-A0A2J0MEV5-F1
#
_entry.id   AF-A0A2J0MEV5-F1
#
_cell.length_a   1.000
_cell.length_b   1.000
_cell.length_c   1.000
_cell.angle_alpha   90.00
_cell.angle_beta   90.00
_cell.angle_gamma   90.00
#
_symmetry.space_group_name_H-M   'P 1'
#
loop_
_entity.id
_entity.type
_entity.pdbx_description
1 polymer ?
#
loop_
_entity_poly.entity_id
_entity_poly.type
_entity_poly.pdbx_seq_one_letter_code
_entity_poly.pdbx_strand_id
1 'polypeptide(L)'
;MKKPFLHALTAALYIVFIVSIMSSLSSFMPKEDNIFMPIVMLSLFVLSAAVMGFLFLSEPLQLFLENQKKEAATFFIKTVGFFACFLIIFLVLIFLI
;
A
#
# COMPACT_ATOMS: atom_id res chain seq x y z
N MET A 1 16.75 12.38 9.34
CA MET A 1 16.16 12.73 8.02
C MET A 1 15.16 11.66 7.63
N LYS A 2 13.89 11.87 7.98
CA LYS A 2 12.77 11.00 7.61
C LYS A 2 12.58 11.15 6.10
N LYS A 3 12.75 10.08 5.31
CA LYS A 3 12.73 10.14 3.83
C LYS A 3 11.38 9.57 3.32
N PRO A 4 10.40 10.43 2.98
CA PRO A 4 9.08 10.01 2.48
C PRO A 4 9.18 9.06 1.29
N PHE A 5 10.23 9.24 0.47
CA PHE A 5 10.53 8.40 -0.68
C PHE A 5 10.78 6.92 -0.31
N LEU A 6 11.45 6.64 0.82
CA LEU A 6 11.68 5.26 1.26
C LEU A 6 10.37 4.59 1.67
N HIS A 7 9.47 5.31 2.35
CA HIS A 7 8.16 4.77 2.74
C HIS A 7 7.31 4.43 1.52
N ALA A 8 7.29 5.32 0.52
CA ALA A 8 6.58 5.07 -0.73
C ALA A 8 7.19 3.90 -1.53
N LEU A 9 8.52 3.77 -1.56
CA LEU A 9 9.22 2.66 -2.23
C LEU A 9 8.95 1.32 -1.54
N THR A 10 9.01 1.27 -0.20
CA THR A 10 8.70 0.06 0.57
C THR A 10 7.23 -0.34 0.38
N ALA A 11 6.31 0.61 0.33
CA ALA A 11 4.92 0.36 0.02
C ALA A 11 4.74 -0.26 -1.38
N ALA A 12 5.40 0.30 -2.38
CA ALA A 12 5.36 -0.24 -3.75
C ALA A 12 5.90 -1.69 -3.81
N LEU A 13 7.04 -1.96 -3.17
CA LEU A 13 7.63 -3.31 -3.10
C LEU A 13 6.71 -4.32 -2.41
N TYR A 14 6.05 -3.92 -1.32
CA TYR A 14 5.08 -4.77 -0.62
C TYR A 14 3.89 -5.13 -1.51
N ILE A 15 3.34 -4.17 -2.27
CA ILE A 15 2.21 -4.41 -3.17
C ILE A 15 2.60 -5.42 -4.26
N VAL A 16 3.77 -5.24 -4.90
CA VAL A 16 4.28 -6.16 -5.92
C VAL A 16 4.46 -7.57 -5.37
N PHE A 17 4.94 -7.68 -4.12
CA PHE A 17 5.12 -8.96 -3.44
C PHE A 17 3.79 -9.67 -3.18
N ILE A 18 2.80 -8.97 -2.63
CA ILE A 18 1.45 -9.52 -2.37
C ILE A 18 0.77 -9.95 -3.67
N VAL A 19 0.83 -9.13 -4.72
CA VAL A 19 0.24 -9.45 -6.03
C VAL A 19 0.90 -10.68 -6.65
N SER A 20 2.23 -10.81 -6.57
CA SER A 20 2.94 -11.99 -7.06
C SER A 20 2.50 -13.28 -6.35
N ILE A 21 2.35 -13.23 -5.02
CA ILE A 21 1.85 -14.37 -4.23
C ILE A 21 0.42 -14.72 -4.64
N MET A 22 -0.47 -13.73 -4.73
CA MET A 22 -1.88 -13.96 -5.09
C MET A 22 -2.02 -14.54 -6.50
N SER A 23 -1.26 -14.00 -7.47
CA SER A 23 -1.25 -14.50 -8.85
C SER A 23 -0.80 -15.97 -8.89
N SER A 24 0.25 -16.31 -8.14
CA SER A 24 0.75 -17.68 -8.05
C SER A 24 -0.26 -18.63 -7.40
N LEU A 25 -0.86 -18.23 -6.26
CA LEU A 25 -1.86 -19.04 -5.56
C LEU A 25 -3.15 -19.22 -6.36
N SER A 26 -3.59 -18.19 -7.10
CA SER A 26 -4.82 -18.24 -7.90
C SER A 26 -4.77 -19.32 -8.99
N SER A 27 -3.58 -19.64 -9.50
CA SER A 27 -3.37 -20.70 -10.49
C SER A 27 -3.50 -22.12 -9.91
N PHE A 28 -3.34 -22.26 -8.58
CA PHE A 28 -3.46 -23.53 -7.86
C PHE A 28 -4.83 -23.72 -7.17
N MET A 29 -5.67 -22.67 -7.11
CA MET A 29 -6.99 -22.78 -6.48
C MET A 29 -8.04 -23.30 -7.48
N PRO A 30 -8.86 -24.30 -7.09
CA PRO A 30 -9.96 -24.77 -7.92
C PRO A 30 -11.00 -23.66 -8.16
N LYS A 31 -11.50 -23.55 -9.39
CA LYS A 31 -12.39 -22.49 -9.90
C LYS A 31 -13.81 -22.45 -9.29
N GLU A 32 -14.14 -23.34 -8.37
CA GLU A 32 -15.53 -23.50 -7.90
C GLU A 32 -15.88 -22.54 -6.76
N ASP A 33 -17.19 -22.24 -6.67
CA ASP A 33 -17.92 -21.34 -5.76
C ASP A 33 -17.64 -21.56 -4.27
N ASN A 34 -16.40 -21.33 -3.86
CA ASN A 34 -15.96 -21.43 -2.49
C ASN A 34 -16.03 -20.05 -1.84
N ILE A 35 -16.85 -19.93 -0.79
CA ILE A 35 -16.97 -18.72 0.06
C ILE A 35 -15.59 -18.32 0.64
N PHE A 36 -14.63 -19.26 0.68
CA PHE A 36 -13.25 -18.99 1.06
C PHE A 36 -12.52 -18.01 0.13
N MET A 37 -12.85 -17.98 -1.17
CA MET A 37 -12.21 -17.07 -2.14
C MET A 37 -12.44 -15.59 -1.79
N PRO A 38 -13.69 -15.10 -1.61
CA PRO A 38 -13.93 -13.72 -1.18
C PRO A 38 -13.42 -13.45 0.25
N ILE A 39 -13.43 -14.44 1.16
CA ILE A 39 -12.85 -14.27 2.51
C ILE A 39 -11.35 -13.98 2.43
N VAL A 40 -10.59 -14.73 1.63
CA VAL A 40 -9.14 -14.55 1.48
C VAL A 40 -8.84 -13.22 0.79
N MET A 41 -9.55 -12.87 -0.29
CA MET A 41 -9.38 -11.58 -0.95
C MET A 41 -9.65 -10.41 0.00
N LEU A 42 -10.76 -10.45 0.74
CA LEU A 42 -11.12 -9.37 1.66
C LEU A 42 -10.14 -9.29 2.84
N SER A 43 -9.68 -10.43 3.37
CA SER A 43 -8.70 -10.49 4.45
C SER A 43 -7.35 -9.91 4.02
N LEU A 44 -6.86 -10.26 2.82
CA LEU A 44 -5.63 -9.71 2.26
C LEU A 44 -5.76 -8.22 1.95
N PHE A 45 -6.92 -7.77 1.46
CA PHE A 45 -7.19 -6.36 1.25
C PHE A 45 -7.15 -5.57 2.56
N VAL A 46 -7.84 -6.04 3.61
CA VAL A 46 -7.84 -5.39 4.93
C VAL A 46 -6.45 -5.42 5.57
N LEU A 47 -5.72 -6.54 5.46
CA LEU A 47 -4.35 -6.64 5.94
C LEU A 47 -3.42 -5.64 5.24
N SER A 48 -3.52 -5.55 3.91
CA SER A 48 -2.77 -4.57 3.13
C SER A 48 -3.13 -3.13 3.52
N ALA A 49 -4.42 -2.82 3.65
CA ALA A 49 -4.89 -1.51 4.12
C ALA A 49 -4.38 -1.18 5.52
N ALA A 50 -4.32 -2.14 6.44
CA ALA A 50 -3.79 -1.96 7.78
C ALA A 50 -2.27 -1.70 7.77
N VAL A 51 -1.51 -2.48 6.99
CA VAL A 51 -0.06 -2.29 6.81
C VAL A 51 0.24 -0.93 6.19
N MET A 52 -0.50 -0.54 5.15
CA MET A 52 -0.36 0.77 4.50
C MET A 52 -0.76 1.91 5.44
N GLY A 53 -1.86 1.76 6.17
CA GLY A 53 -2.28 2.70 7.20
C GLY A 53 -1.16 2.90 8.23
N PHE A 54 -0.55 1.82 8.72
CA PHE A 54 0.57 1.91 9.65
C PHE A 54 1.79 2.60 9.03
N LEU A 55 2.20 2.23 7.82
CA LEU A 55 3.36 2.82 7.14
C LEU A 55 3.19 4.31 6.83
N PHE A 56 1.96 4.75 6.51
CA PHE A 56 1.66 6.14 6.16
C PHE A 56 1.36 7.00 7.39
N LEU A 57 0.73 6.43 8.42
CA LEU A 57 0.26 7.19 9.59
C LEU A 57 1.20 7.13 10.79
N SER A 58 2.10 6.15 10.90
CA SER A 58 3.02 6.02 12.05
C SER A 58 3.85 7.28 12.29
N GLU A 59 4.46 7.83 11.24
CA GLU A 59 5.29 9.02 11.31
C GLU A 59 4.51 10.33 11.54
N PRO A 60 3.40 10.58 10.80
CA PRO A 60 2.50 11.71 11.10
C PRO A 60 1.89 11.66 12.50
N LEU A 61 1.51 10.46 12.99
CA LEU A 61 0.98 10.29 14.35
C LEU A 61 2.02 10.70 15.39
N GLN A 62 3.27 10.27 15.22
CA GLN A 62 4.35 10.67 16.12
C GLN A 62 4.54 12.20 16.13
N LEU A 63 4.60 12.84 14.95
CA LEU A 63 4.70 14.30 14.82
C LEU A 63 3.48 15.03 15.40
N PHE A 64 2.29 14.44 15.30
CA PHE A 64 1.07 15.01 15.87
C PHE A 64 1.09 14.97 17.41
N LEU A 65 1.57 13.86 18.00
CA LEU A 65 1.75 13.73 19.45
C LEU A 65 2.82 14.71 19.99
N GLU A 66 3.82 15.04 19.18
CA GLU A 66 4.82 16.09 19.46
C GLU A 66 4.29 17.54 19.28
N ASN A 67 2.98 17.73 19.10
CA ASN A 67 2.32 19.02 18.79
C ASN A 67 2.74 19.67 17.46
N GLN A 68 3.49 18.97 16.60
CA GLN A 68 3.97 19.45 15.31
C GLN A 68 2.94 19.23 14.19
N LYS A 69 1.71 19.71 14.40
CA LYS A 69 0.55 19.42 13.51
C LYS A 69 0.77 19.82 12.04
N LYS A 70 1.48 20.94 11.81
CA LYS A 70 1.81 21.41 10.45
C LYS A 70 2.79 20.48 9.73
N GLU A 71 3.82 20.00 10.44
CA GLU A 71 4.77 19.05 9.87
C GLU A 71 4.13 17.68 9.64
N ALA A 72 3.29 17.20 10.56
CA ALA A 72 2.56 15.95 10.41
C ALA A 72 1.71 15.93 9.11
N ALA A 73 0.93 16.99 8.88
CA ALA A 73 0.11 17.12 7.68
C ALA A 73 0.97 17.23 6.40
N THR A 74 2.05 18.01 6.46
CA THR A 74 2.97 18.17 5.32
C THR A 74 3.65 16.85 4.97
N PHE A 75 4.06 16.07 5.97
CA PHE A 75 4.67 14.76 5.78
C PHE A 75 3.68 13.77 5.16
N PHE A 76 2.46 13.68 5.70
CA PHE A 76 1.41 12.80 5.18
C PHE A 76 1.08 13.13 3.72
N ILE A 77 0.84 14.40 3.39
CA ILE A 77 0.53 14.83 2.01
C ILE A 77 1.69 14.51 1.06
N LYS A 78 2.95 14.68 1.48
CA LYS A 78 4.11 14.32 0.66
C LYS A 78 4.16 12.81 0.41
N THR A 79 3.95 11.98 1.44
CA THR A 79 3.96 10.52 1.29
C THR A 79 2.85 10.04 0.36
N VAL A 80 1.63 10.56 0.53
CA VAL A 80 0.50 10.27 -0.38
C VAL A 80 0.77 10.76 -1.80
N GLY A 81 1.36 11.96 -1.95
CA GLY A 81 1.72 12.51 -3.26
C GLY A 81 2.75 11.65 -4.01
N PHE A 82 3.80 11.18 -3.32
CA PHE A 82 4.76 10.26 -3.93
C PHE A 82 4.12 8.92 -4.31
N PHE A 83 3.24 8.39 -3.46
CA PHE A 83 2.50 7.17 -3.77
C PHE A 83 1.58 7.34 -5.00
N ALA A 84 0.93 8.51 -5.13
CA ALA A 84 0.13 8.84 -6.31
C ALA A 84 0.99 8.87 -7.59
N CYS A 85 2.22 9.38 -7.53
CA CYS A 85 3.15 9.29 -8.67
C CYS A 85 3.46 7.84 -9.06
N PHE A 86 3.70 6.95 -8.08
CA PHE A 86 3.87 5.53 -8.38
C PHE A 86 2.62 4.91 -9.01
N LEU A 87 1.43 5.29 -8.55
CA LEU A 87 0.16 4.85 -9.15
C LEU A 87 0.00 5.31 -10.60
N ILE A 88 0.40 6.54 -10.92
CA ILE A 88 0.43 7.05 -12.31
C ILE A 88 1.42 6.24 -13.15
N ILE A 89 2.62 5.93 -12.63
CA ILE A 89 3.61 5.10 -13.33
C ILE A 89 3.03 3.72 -13.65
N PHE A 90 2.37 3.07 -12.68
CA PHE A 90 1.73 1.77 -12.91
C PHE A 90 0.59 1.85 -13.93
N LEU A 91 -0.22 2.92 -13.92
CA LEU A 91 -1.24 3.18 -14.93
C LEU A 91 -0.64 3.31 -16.33
N VAL A 92 0.42 4.11 -16.49
CA VAL A 92 1.10 4.28 -17.78
C VAL A 92 1.67 2.96 -18.28
N LEU A 93 2.27 2.16 -17.39
CA LEU A 93 2.76 0.81 -17.71
C LEU A 93 1.64 -0.10 -18.23
N ILE A 94 0.45 -0.06 -17.63
CA ILE A 94 -0.71 -0.83 -18.09
C ILE A 94 -1.15 -0.42 -19.50
N PHE A 95 -1.10 0.87 -19.85
CA PHE A 95 -1.46 1.33 -21.20
C PHE A 95 -0.38 1.09 -22.27
N LEU A 96 0.87 0.84 -21.85
CA LEU A 96 1.99 0.55 -22.75
C LEU A 96 2.13 -0.94 -23.08
N ILE A 97 1.63 -1.82 -22.20
CA ILE A 97 1.59 -3.29 -22.33
C ILE A 97 0.32 -3.70 -23.09
#